data_AF-A0AAW1JGA7-F1
#
_entry.id   AF-A0AAW1JGA7-F1
#
_cell.length_a   1.000
_cell.length_b   1.000
_cell.length_c   1.000
_cell.angle_alpha   90.00
_cell.angle_beta   90.00
_cell.angle_gamma   90.00
#
_symmetry.space_group_name_H-M   'P 1'
#
loop_
_entity.id
_entity.type
_entity.pdbx_description
1 polymer ?
#
loop_
_entity_poly.entity_id
_entity_poly.type
_entity_poly.pdbx_seq_one_letter_code
_entity_poly.pdbx_strand_id
1 'polypeptide(L)'
;MTCDSCVKAVEKSLSNVHGIEKIDIDLKTGSVVVDTYLSTQEVKKLLENSGRKAVVKGYAGQQAGVAILDTGVPSIKGVVRFIQIDNDTCVVDGVVDGLNPGLHRLSVHECGDLSKGCENVGDFFHPHEAISNDRIYGNLGAVNAESTDL
;
A
#
# COMPACT_ATOMS: atom_id res chain seq x y z
N MET A 1 -6.52 21.17 -4.93
CA MET A 1 -6.97 22.06 -3.84
C MET A 1 -6.49 23.46 -4.19
N THR A 2 -7.39 24.41 -4.41
CA THR A 2 -7.06 25.70 -5.08
C THR A 2 -7.47 26.95 -4.29
N CYS A 3 -8.17 26.80 -3.16
CA CYS A 3 -8.64 27.92 -2.34
C CYS A 3 -8.85 27.52 -0.87
N ASP A 4 -9.03 28.51 0.00
CA ASP A 4 -9.23 28.31 1.44
C ASP A 4 -10.49 27.51 1.79
N SER A 5 -11.55 27.65 0.98
CA SER A 5 -12.75 26.83 1.18
C SER A 5 -12.50 25.35 0.87
N CYS A 6 -11.54 25.03 -0.02
CA CYS A 6 -11.11 23.66 -0.23
C CYS A 6 -10.35 23.11 0.98
N VAL A 7 -9.48 23.91 1.60
CA VAL A 7 -8.74 23.53 2.81
C VAL A 7 -9.73 23.19 3.92
N LYS A 8 -10.69 24.09 4.19
CA LYS A 8 -11.73 23.87 5.22
C LYS A 8 -12.59 22.63 4.96
N ALA A 9 -12.89 22.34 3.69
CA ALA A 9 -13.66 21.15 3.34
C ALA A 9 -12.89 19.85 3.62
N VAL A 10 -11.59 19.82 3.30
CA VAL A 10 -10.68 18.70 3.58
C VAL A 10 -10.45 18.55 5.08
N GLU A 11 -10.21 19.64 5.79
CA GLU A 11 -10.07 19.65 7.24
C GLU A 11 -11.33 19.11 7.91
N LYS A 12 -12.51 19.56 7.47
CA LYS A 12 -13.79 19.07 7.99
C LYS A 12 -14.01 17.58 7.72
N SER A 13 -13.61 17.06 6.55
CA SER A 13 -13.80 15.64 6.22
C SER A 13 -12.93 14.69 7.05
N LEU A 14 -11.85 15.21 7.65
CA LEU A 14 -10.94 14.46 8.49
C LEU A 14 -11.09 14.79 9.98
N SER A 15 -11.62 15.96 10.32
CA SER A 15 -11.87 16.38 11.71
C SER A 15 -12.85 15.44 12.40
N ASN A 16 -12.54 15.03 13.63
CA ASN A 16 -13.34 14.13 14.47
C ASN A 16 -13.47 12.69 13.94
N VAL A 17 -12.64 12.28 12.97
CA VAL A 17 -12.53 10.88 12.60
C VAL A 17 -11.68 10.16 13.65
N HIS A 18 -12.26 9.13 14.28
CA HIS A 18 -11.50 8.27 15.20
C HIS A 18 -10.36 7.59 14.45
N GLY A 19 -9.15 7.78 14.93
CA GLY A 19 -7.92 7.24 14.37
C GLY A 19 -7.09 8.16 13.52
N ILE A 20 -7.51 9.42 13.33
CA ILE A 20 -6.65 10.49 12.83
C ILE A 20 -6.10 11.28 14.02
N GLU A 21 -4.77 11.32 14.15
CA GLU A 21 -4.08 11.99 15.24
C GLU A 21 -3.66 13.41 14.86
N LYS A 22 -3.15 13.58 13.64
CA LYS A 22 -2.68 14.87 13.14
C LYS A 22 -2.98 15.02 11.65
N ILE A 23 -3.29 16.25 11.25
CA ILE A 23 -3.50 16.63 9.85
C ILE A 23 -2.65 17.86 9.58
N ASP A 24 -1.86 17.81 8.52
CA ASP A 24 -1.13 18.97 7.98
C ASP A 24 -1.56 19.18 6.53
N ILE A 25 -2.07 20.37 6.22
CA ILE A 25 -2.62 20.70 4.91
C ILE A 25 -1.78 21.81 4.29
N ASP A 26 -1.13 21.51 3.17
CA ASP A 26 -0.40 22.49 2.39
C ASP A 26 -1.18 22.85 1.13
N LEU A 27 -1.78 24.06 1.14
CA LEU A 27 -2.50 24.63 0.01
C LEU A 27 -1.59 24.90 -1.20
N LYS A 28 -0.33 25.28 -0.99
CA LYS A 28 0.59 25.63 -2.07
C LYS A 28 0.96 24.40 -2.89
N THR A 29 1.23 23.28 -2.23
CA THR A 29 1.56 22.00 -2.90
C THR A 29 0.33 21.13 -3.18
N GLY A 30 -0.84 21.53 -2.67
CA GLY A 30 -2.08 20.76 -2.77
C GLY A 30 -1.97 19.39 -2.10
N SER A 31 -1.22 19.30 -1.00
CA SER A 31 -0.94 18.04 -0.29
C SER A 31 -1.55 18.04 1.10
N VAL A 32 -1.81 16.82 1.59
CA VAL A 32 -2.31 16.56 2.95
C VAL A 32 -1.45 15.45 3.52
N VAL A 33 -0.84 15.69 4.68
CA VAL A 33 -0.16 14.68 5.48
C VAL A 33 -1.07 14.32 6.64
N VAL A 34 -1.34 13.02 6.79
CA VAL A 34 -2.23 12.49 7.82
C VAL A 34 -1.44 11.52 8.68
N ASP A 35 -1.41 11.76 9.98
CA ASP A 35 -0.90 10.83 10.98
C ASP A 35 -2.09 10.03 11.53
N THR A 36 -2.08 8.71 11.33
CA THR A 36 -3.25 7.87 11.52
C THR A 36 -2.91 6.38 11.53
N TYR A 37 -3.69 5.59 12.28
CA TYR A 37 -3.69 4.13 12.20
C TYR A 37 -4.77 3.56 11.26
N LEU A 38 -5.50 4.42 10.54
CA LEU A 38 -6.47 3.99 9.54
C LEU A 38 -5.78 3.51 8.27
N SER A 39 -6.44 2.62 7.53
CA SER A 39 -5.91 2.16 6.24
C SER A 39 -5.91 3.29 5.21
N THR A 40 -4.99 3.21 4.26
CA THR A 40 -4.88 4.16 3.15
C THR A 40 -6.20 4.30 2.36
N GLN A 41 -6.93 3.19 2.21
CA GLN A 41 -8.23 3.19 1.53
C GLN A 41 -9.28 4.01 2.30
N GLU A 42 -9.33 3.86 3.62
CA GLU A 42 -10.24 4.65 4.48
C GLU A 42 -9.91 6.14 4.41
N VAL A 43 -8.63 6.50 4.56
CA VAL A 43 -8.18 7.90 4.48
C VAL A 43 -8.48 8.50 3.11
N LYS A 44 -8.20 7.76 2.02
CA LYS A 44 -8.52 8.18 0.66
C LYS A 44 -10.02 8.42 0.49
N LYS A 45 -10.86 7.50 0.98
CA LYS A 45 -12.32 7.63 0.90
C LYS A 45 -12.83 8.85 1.68
N LEU A 46 -12.28 9.11 2.88
CA LEU A 46 -12.62 10.30 3.68
C LEU A 46 -12.26 11.59 2.94
N LEU A 47 -11.09 11.66 2.32
CA LEU A 47 -10.67 12.79 1.50
C LEU A 47 -11.57 12.95 0.26
N GLU A 48 -11.92 11.85 -0.39
CA GLU A 48 -12.77 11.84 -1.59
C GLU A 48 -14.22 12.26 -1.31
N ASN A 49 -14.72 11.99 -0.10
CA ASN A 49 -16.01 12.49 0.37
C ASN A 49 -16.07 14.03 0.45
N SER A 50 -14.93 14.73 0.42
CA SER A 50 -14.89 16.20 0.28
C SER A 50 -15.23 16.69 -1.14
N GLY A 51 -15.43 15.77 -2.09
CA GLY A 51 -15.66 16.04 -3.52
C GLY A 51 -14.35 16.20 -4.32
N ARG A 52 -13.23 15.68 -3.83
CA ARG A 52 -11.90 15.84 -4.43
C ARG A 52 -11.22 14.49 -4.61
N LYS A 53 -10.70 14.21 -5.80
CA LYS A 53 -9.87 13.04 -6.03
C LYS A 53 -8.59 13.12 -5.18
N ALA A 54 -8.28 12.06 -4.46
CA ALA A 54 -7.07 11.96 -3.65
C ALA A 54 -6.14 10.88 -4.22
N VAL A 55 -4.85 11.18 -4.28
CA VAL A 55 -3.81 10.24 -4.72
C VAL A 55 -2.75 10.19 -3.64
N VAL A 56 -2.39 8.99 -3.22
CA VAL A 56 -1.33 8.74 -2.25
C VAL A 56 0.00 9.09 -2.91
N LYS A 57 0.71 10.07 -2.33
CA LYS A 57 2.03 10.50 -2.83
C LYS A 57 3.19 9.76 -2.16
N GLY A 58 3.00 9.27 -0.95
CA GLY A 58 4.02 8.56 -0.18
C GLY A 58 3.61 8.37 1.27
N TYR A 59 4.46 7.68 2.01
CA TYR A 59 4.29 7.40 3.43
C TYR A 59 5.53 7.89 4.18
N ALA A 60 5.36 8.35 5.41
CA ALA A 60 6.47 8.70 6.28
C ALA A 60 7.09 7.41 6.81
N GLY A 61 8.26 7.02 6.29
CA GLY A 61 8.96 5.82 6.72
C GLY A 61 10.46 6.03 6.77
N GLN A 62 11.13 5.26 7.62
CA GLN A 62 12.59 5.33 7.80
C GLN A 62 13.32 4.38 6.86
N GLN A 63 12.67 3.30 6.46
CA GLN A 63 13.21 2.29 5.56
C GLN A 63 12.21 1.97 4.46
N ALA A 64 12.71 1.77 3.25
CA ALA A 64 11.90 1.43 2.10
C ALA A 64 12.56 0.31 1.29
N GLY A 65 11.73 -0.59 0.77
CA GLY A 65 12.10 -1.63 -0.18
C GLY A 65 11.18 -1.56 -1.40
N VAL A 66 11.69 -1.95 -2.57
CA VAL A 66 10.91 -2.03 -3.81
C VAL A 66 11.14 -3.38 -4.46
N ALA A 67 10.06 -4.06 -4.82
CA ALA A 67 10.05 -5.29 -5.61
C ALA A 67 9.43 -4.99 -6.98
N ILE A 68 10.18 -5.27 -8.03
CA ILE A 68 9.67 -5.25 -9.40
C ILE A 68 9.25 -6.68 -9.74
N LEU A 69 7.98 -6.85 -10.08
CA LEU A 69 7.43 -8.12 -10.50
C LEU A 69 7.60 -8.21 -12.02
N ASP A 70 8.52 -9.05 -12.44
CA ASP A 70 8.67 -9.50 -13.83
C ASP A 70 8.68 -11.03 -13.82
N THR A 71 7.52 -11.62 -14.11
CA THR A 71 7.32 -13.06 -14.00
C THR A 71 7.87 -13.83 -15.21
N GLY A 72 8.44 -13.13 -16.20
CA GLY A 72 8.81 -13.72 -17.49
C GLY A 72 7.62 -14.05 -18.39
N VAL A 73 6.38 -13.95 -17.88
CA VAL A 73 5.16 -13.98 -18.69
C VAL A 73 4.88 -12.55 -19.16
N PRO A 74 4.74 -12.28 -20.47
CA PRO A 74 4.68 -10.92 -21.00
C PRO A 74 3.57 -10.04 -20.39
N SER A 75 2.49 -10.66 -19.95
CA SER A 75 1.31 -9.96 -19.43
C SER A 75 1.46 -9.52 -17.98
N ILE A 76 2.15 -10.27 -17.10
CA ILE A 76 2.14 -9.99 -15.66
C ILE A 76 3.38 -9.19 -15.26
N LYS A 77 3.15 -7.90 -14.97
CA LYS A 77 4.18 -6.95 -14.54
C LYS A 77 3.67 -6.11 -13.38
N GLY A 78 4.56 -5.68 -12.51
CA GLY A 78 4.14 -4.81 -11.40
C GLY A 78 5.29 -4.21 -10.63
N VAL A 79 4.93 -3.28 -9.74
CA VAL A 79 5.85 -2.70 -8.77
C VAL A 79 5.15 -2.70 -7.42
N VAL A 80 5.80 -3.32 -6.43
CA VAL A 80 5.36 -3.34 -5.04
C VAL A 80 6.40 -2.64 -4.18
N ARG A 81 5.94 -1.79 -3.28
CA ARG A 81 6.76 -0.98 -2.37
C ARG A 81 6.45 -1.38 -0.94
N PHE A 82 7.48 -1.47 -0.14
CA PHE A 82 7.45 -1.76 1.29
C PHE A 82 8.00 -0.54 2.00
N ILE A 83 7.27 -0.02 3.00
CA ILE A 83 7.66 1.18 3.72
C ILE A 83 7.47 0.93 5.20
N GLN A 84 8.58 0.87 5.94
CA GLN A 84 8.57 0.69 7.39
C GLN A 84 8.32 2.05 8.04
N ILE A 85 7.14 2.21 8.64
CA ILE A 85 6.72 3.49 9.23
C ILE A 85 7.11 3.60 10.71
N ASP A 86 7.14 2.48 11.43
CA ASP A 86 7.63 2.34 12.80
C ASP A 86 8.22 0.92 13.01
N ASN A 87 8.49 0.47 14.23
CA ASN A 87 9.12 -0.84 14.46
C ASN A 87 8.19 -2.04 14.19
N ASP A 88 6.87 -1.83 14.20
CA ASP A 88 5.86 -2.89 14.19
C ASP A 88 4.98 -2.86 12.93
N THR A 89 5.03 -1.76 12.16
CA THR A 89 4.16 -1.51 11.01
C THR A 89 4.94 -1.29 9.72
N CYS A 90 4.66 -2.14 8.73
CA CYS A 90 5.14 -2.02 7.35
C CYS A 90 3.96 -1.85 6.40
N VAL A 91 3.96 -0.75 5.65
CA VAL A 91 2.99 -0.50 4.59
C VAL A 91 3.45 -1.19 3.32
N VAL A 92 2.58 -1.99 2.72
CA VAL A 92 2.78 -2.60 1.41
C VAL A 92 1.83 -1.97 0.40
N ASP A 93 2.38 -1.34 -0.63
CA ASP A 93 1.62 -0.61 -1.65
C ASP A 93 2.19 -0.88 -3.05
N GLY A 94 1.34 -1.13 -4.03
CA GLY A 94 1.81 -1.51 -5.35
C GLY A 94 0.72 -1.64 -6.40
N VAL A 95 1.17 -1.85 -7.64
CA VAL A 95 0.31 -2.09 -8.81
C VAL A 95 0.82 -3.32 -9.53
N VAL A 96 -0.09 -4.21 -9.92
CA VAL A 96 0.20 -5.40 -10.72
C VAL A 96 -0.79 -5.47 -11.88
N ASP A 97 -0.27 -5.50 -13.10
CA ASP A 97 -1.04 -5.54 -14.34
C ASP A 97 -1.04 -6.93 -14.96
N GLY A 98 -2.03 -7.17 -15.83
CA GLY A 98 -2.15 -8.37 -16.67
C GLY A 98 -2.43 -9.67 -15.93
N LEU A 99 -2.87 -9.57 -14.67
CA LEU A 99 -3.54 -10.65 -13.95
C LEU A 99 -4.93 -10.89 -14.56
N ASN A 100 -5.35 -12.16 -14.60
CA ASN A 100 -6.74 -12.49 -14.96
C ASN A 100 -7.69 -11.94 -13.88
N PRO A 101 -8.93 -11.56 -14.20
CA PRO A 101 -9.88 -11.10 -13.19
C PRO A 101 -10.09 -12.13 -12.07
N GLY A 102 -10.16 -11.67 -10.83
CA GLY A 102 -10.37 -12.49 -9.63
C GLY A 102 -9.30 -12.37 -8.56
N LEU A 103 -9.39 -13.23 -7.55
CA LEU A 103 -8.51 -13.22 -6.38
C LEU A 103 -7.16 -13.88 -6.69
N HIS A 104 -6.08 -13.13 -6.45
CA HIS A 104 -4.69 -13.62 -6.52
C HIS A 104 -4.02 -13.50 -5.18
N ARG A 105 -3.18 -14.48 -4.83
CA ARG A 105 -2.38 -14.43 -3.60
C ARG A 105 -1.17 -13.53 -3.80
N LEU A 106 -0.84 -12.73 -2.80
CA LEU A 106 0.41 -11.99 -2.74
C LEU A 106 1.26 -12.52 -1.58
N SER A 107 2.52 -12.87 -1.85
CA SER A 107 3.43 -13.42 -0.85
C SER A 107 4.87 -12.97 -1.02
N VAL A 108 5.58 -12.90 0.11
CA VAL A 108 7.04 -12.78 0.20
C VAL A 108 7.61 -14.17 0.48
N HIS A 109 8.61 -14.55 -0.29
CA HIS A 109 9.28 -15.86 -0.20
C HIS A 109 10.62 -15.74 0.52
N GLU A 110 11.16 -16.87 0.97
CA GLU A 110 12.37 -16.91 1.82
C GLU A 110 13.65 -16.44 1.12
N CYS A 111 13.74 -16.56 -0.21
CA CYS A 111 14.90 -16.11 -0.96
C CYS A 111 14.56 -15.40 -2.27
N GLY A 112 15.49 -14.56 -2.73
CA GLY A 112 15.37 -13.79 -3.97
C GLY A 112 16.10 -14.43 -5.16
N ASP A 113 16.33 -15.74 -5.15
CA ASP A 113 17.00 -16.42 -6.27
C ASP A 113 16.03 -16.63 -7.43
N LEU A 114 16.15 -15.78 -8.45
CA LEU A 114 15.35 -15.84 -9.68
C LEU A 114 16.02 -16.66 -10.79
N SER A 115 17.10 -17.41 -10.52
CA SER A 115 17.82 -18.19 -11.54
C SER A 115 16.97 -19.26 -12.23
N LYS A 116 15.87 -19.71 -11.59
CA LYS A 116 14.81 -20.55 -12.19
C LYS A 116 13.42 -19.93 -12.02
N GLY A 117 13.34 -18.59 -12.03
CA GLY A 117 12.10 -17.87 -11.75
C GLY A 117 11.54 -18.20 -10.37
N CYS A 118 10.21 -18.32 -10.27
CA CYS A 118 9.52 -18.58 -9.00
C CYS A 118 9.73 -19.99 -8.43
N GLU A 119 10.40 -20.91 -9.15
CA GLU A 119 10.66 -22.26 -8.62
C GLU A 119 11.76 -22.26 -7.56
N ASN A 120 12.66 -21.27 -7.59
CA ASN A 120 13.83 -21.21 -6.71
C ASN A 120 13.67 -20.26 -5.52
N VAL A 121 12.54 -19.56 -5.38
CA VAL A 121 12.36 -18.59 -4.28
C VAL A 121 12.02 -19.25 -2.93
N GLY A 122 11.72 -20.56 -2.95
CA GLY A 122 11.46 -21.36 -1.75
C GLY A 122 10.07 -21.13 -1.15
N ASP A 123 9.93 -21.49 0.13
CA ASP A 123 8.66 -21.37 0.86
C ASP A 123 8.31 -19.90 1.21
N PHE A 124 7.14 -19.69 1.81
CA PHE A 124 6.79 -18.38 2.36
C PHE A 124 7.81 -17.96 3.42
N PHE A 125 8.23 -16.69 3.37
CA PHE A 125 9.17 -16.15 4.33
C PHE A 125 8.65 -16.34 5.76
N HIS A 126 9.43 -17.04 6.57
CA HIS A 126 9.20 -17.21 7.99
C HIS A 126 10.54 -17.01 8.73
N PRO A 127 10.70 -15.93 9.52
CA PRO A 127 11.94 -15.68 10.22
C PRO A 127 12.19 -16.76 11.29
N HIS A 128 13.46 -17.10 11.51
CA HIS A 128 13.83 -18.12 12.50
C HIS A 128 13.41 -17.73 13.93
N GLU A 129 13.41 -16.43 14.23
CA GLU A 129 12.95 -15.85 15.49
C GLU A 129 11.53 -15.28 15.36
N ALA A 130 10.60 -16.04 14.79
CA ALA A 130 9.21 -15.64 14.70
C ALA A 130 8.59 -15.45 16.09
N ILE A 131 7.91 -14.32 16.30
CA ILE A 131 7.23 -13.99 17.56
C ILE A 131 6.03 -14.93 17.79
N SER A 132 5.46 -15.45 16.70
CA SER A 132 4.37 -16.43 16.72
C SER A 132 4.53 -17.42 15.58
N ASN A 133 4.41 -18.72 15.90
CA ASN A 133 4.39 -19.79 14.91
C ASN A 133 3.10 -19.81 14.07
N ASP A 134 2.04 -19.15 14.52
CA ASP A 134 0.76 -19.10 13.80
C ASP A 134 0.74 -18.04 12.70
N ARG A 135 1.71 -17.11 12.71
CA ARG A 135 1.84 -16.06 11.68
C ARG A 135 2.85 -16.48 10.62
N ILE A 136 2.37 -16.64 9.39
CA ILE A 136 3.24 -16.73 8.22
C ILE A 136 3.56 -15.30 7.76
N TYR A 137 4.75 -14.81 8.08
CA TYR A 137 5.16 -13.42 7.81
C TYR A 137 5.13 -13.07 6.32
N GLY A 138 5.50 -14.02 5.46
CA GLY A 138 5.45 -13.86 4.02
C GLY A 138 4.05 -13.91 3.40
N ASN A 139 3.00 -14.23 4.15
CA ASN A 139 1.64 -14.27 3.61
C ASN A 139 0.98 -12.88 3.71
N LEU A 140 0.88 -12.16 2.58
CA LEU A 140 0.26 -10.83 2.53
C LEU A 140 -1.24 -10.87 2.20
N GLY A 141 -1.82 -12.07 2.11
CA GLY A 141 -3.23 -12.27 1.79
C GLY A 141 -3.51 -12.31 0.29
N ALA A 142 -4.69 -11.84 -0.11
CA ALA A 142 -5.16 -11.86 -1.49
C ALA A 142 -5.52 -10.46 -1.98
N VAL A 143 -5.18 -10.18 -3.23
CA VAL A 143 -5.55 -8.99 -3.98
C VAL A 143 -6.56 -9.38 -5.06
N ASN A 144 -7.56 -8.53 -5.28
CA ASN A 144 -8.55 -8.76 -6.33
C ASN A 144 -8.14 -8.00 -7.59
N ALA A 145 -7.91 -8.71 -8.70
CA ALA A 145 -7.75 -8.11 -10.01
C ALA A 145 -9.15 -7.82 -10.59
N GLU A 146 -9.44 -6.55 -10.81
CA GLU A 146 -10.68 -6.11 -11.45
C GLU A 146 -10.63 -6.38 -12.96
N SER A 147 -11.78 -6.55 -13.60
CA SER A 147 -11.83 -6.54 -15.07
C SER A 147 -11.47 -5.14 -15.57
N THR A 148 -10.59 -5.07 -16.55
CA THR A 148 -10.41 -3.86 -17.35
C THR A 148 -11.65 -3.70 -18.23
N ASP A 149 -12.70 -3.12 -17.67
CA ASP A 149 -13.86 -2.67 -18.45
C ASP A 149 -13.40 -1.45 -19.25
N LEU A 150 -13.04 -1.68 -20.53
CA LEU A 150 -12.87 -0.65 -21.55
C LEU A 150 -14.16 -0.47 -22.34
#